data_AF-A0A7V8NM10-F1
#
_entry.id   AF-A0A7V8NM10-F1
#
_cell.length_a   1.000
_cell.length_b   1.000
_cell.length_c   1.000
_cell.angle_alpha   90.00
_cell.angle_beta   90.00
_cell.angle_gamma   90.00
#
_symmetry.space_group_name_H-M   'P 1'
#
loop_
_entity.id
_entity.type
_entity.pdbx_description
1 polymer ?
#
loop_
_entity_poly.entity_id
_entity_poly.type
_entity_poly.pdbx_seq_one_letter_code
_entity_poly.pdbx_strand_id
1 'polypeptide(L)'
;MSKATPRAAVAKFATGGKEMAKKDLAMEAISYGYVYVARVAMGGSDTHTIKAFQEAEAHDGPSLIIAYSHCIAHGYDMGFGLNQQKNAVLSGYWPLMRYNPALRLEGKNPFQLDSKAPSIPLKKYAYEEARYTMLARSNPKAARELLRKAQDDVERQWRVYSNRAAMSGRGETPHIAPQEPEEAAAETVKRGGDEE
;
A
#
# COMPACT_ATOMS: atom_id res chain seq x y z
N MET A 1 -3.76 -10.37 19.40
CA MET A 1 -2.81 -9.84 18.41
C MET A 1 -3.39 -10.10 17.01
N SER A 2 -3.26 -9.16 16.09
CA SER A 2 -3.74 -9.29 14.70
C SER A 2 -2.56 -9.35 13.72
N LYS A 3 -2.76 -9.94 12.54
CA LYS A 3 -1.81 -9.82 11.41
C LYS A 3 -1.56 -8.36 11.03
N ALA A 4 -2.54 -7.47 11.28
CA ALA A 4 -2.45 -6.04 11.07
C ALA A 4 -1.70 -5.27 12.17
N THR A 5 -1.43 -5.88 13.33
CA THR A 5 -0.62 -5.28 14.40
C THR A 5 0.79 -5.01 13.86
N PRO A 6 1.37 -3.82 14.06
CA PRO A 6 2.72 -3.50 13.58
C PRO A 6 3.80 -4.16 14.43
N ARG A 7 5.02 -4.26 13.90
CA ARG A 7 6.19 -4.70 14.66
C ARG A 7 6.40 -3.79 15.87
N ALA A 8 6.94 -4.32 16.96
CA ALA A 8 7.21 -3.64 18.23
C ALA A 8 5.97 -3.22 19.05
N ALA A 9 4.76 -3.19 18.48
CA ALA A 9 3.57 -2.89 19.25
C ALA A 9 3.22 -4.03 20.22
N VAL A 10 2.94 -3.65 21.46
CA VAL A 10 2.46 -4.53 22.52
C VAL A 10 0.95 -4.67 22.40
N ALA A 11 0.47 -5.91 22.48
CA ALA A 11 -0.96 -6.24 22.53
C ALA A 11 -1.17 -7.54 23.32
N LYS A 12 -2.42 -7.89 23.62
CA LYS A 12 -2.75 -9.25 24.10
C LYS A 12 -2.20 -10.29 23.11
N PHE A 13 -1.49 -11.29 23.62
CA PHE A 13 -0.74 -12.31 22.85
C PHE A 13 0.50 -11.81 22.10
N ALA A 14 0.99 -10.60 22.43
CA ALA A 14 2.26 -10.03 21.95
C ALA A 14 2.83 -9.08 23.02
N THR A 15 3.01 -9.59 24.25
CA THR A 15 3.45 -8.79 25.42
C THR A 15 4.90 -8.30 25.29
N GLY A 16 5.76 -9.08 24.64
CA GLY A 16 7.13 -8.69 24.27
C GLY A 16 7.23 -7.77 23.05
N GLY A 17 6.09 -7.29 22.53
CA GLY A 17 6.00 -6.64 21.24
C GLY A 17 5.91 -7.66 20.10
N LYS A 18 5.17 -7.32 19.05
CA LYS A 18 5.09 -8.19 17.87
C LYS A 18 6.43 -8.23 17.14
N GLU A 19 6.94 -9.42 16.86
CA GLU A 19 8.21 -9.61 16.15
C GLU A 19 8.09 -9.44 14.64
N MET A 20 6.98 -9.91 14.05
CA MET A 20 6.75 -9.91 12.61
C MET A 20 6.20 -8.58 12.11
N ALA A 21 6.52 -8.24 10.86
CA ALA A 21 5.99 -7.07 10.17
C ALA A 21 4.45 -7.11 10.04
N LYS A 22 3.86 -5.96 9.76
CA LYS A 22 2.43 -5.83 9.43
C LYS A 22 2.15 -6.50 8.08
N LYS A 23 1.09 -7.29 8.00
CA LYS A 23 0.57 -7.81 6.73
C LYS A 23 0.13 -6.65 5.81
N ASP A 24 0.64 -6.60 4.59
CA ASP A 24 0.26 -5.59 3.60
C ASP A 24 -0.93 -6.06 2.75
N LEU A 25 -2.14 -5.87 3.30
CA LEU A 25 -3.38 -6.23 2.62
C LEU A 25 -3.61 -5.42 1.33
N ALA A 26 -3.09 -4.19 1.24
CA ALA A 26 -3.27 -3.37 0.05
C ALA A 26 -2.54 -4.01 -1.13
N MET A 27 -1.27 -4.39 -0.94
CA MET A 27 -0.48 -5.04 -1.97
C MET A 27 -1.01 -6.41 -2.38
N GLU A 28 -1.59 -7.17 -1.45
CA GLU A 28 -2.27 -8.42 -1.78
C GLU A 28 -3.49 -8.18 -2.68
N ALA A 29 -4.35 -7.21 -2.35
CA ALA A 29 -5.52 -6.89 -3.17
C ALA A 29 -5.14 -6.34 -4.55
N ILE A 30 -4.08 -5.52 -4.63
CA ILE A 30 -3.55 -4.98 -5.89
C ILE A 30 -3.06 -6.08 -6.83
N SER A 31 -2.60 -7.22 -6.29
CA SER A 31 -2.09 -8.33 -7.11
C SER A 31 -3.13 -8.89 -8.07
N TYR A 32 -4.42 -8.78 -7.76
CA TYR A 32 -5.51 -9.19 -8.66
C TYR A 32 -5.63 -8.35 -9.92
N GLY A 33 -5.13 -7.11 -9.93
CA GLY A 33 -5.19 -6.25 -11.10
C GLY A 33 -6.46 -5.41 -11.21
N TYR A 34 -7.64 -5.97 -10.97
CA TYR A 34 -8.94 -5.31 -11.25
C TYR A 34 -9.65 -4.70 -10.02
N VAL A 35 -9.09 -4.88 -8.82
CA VAL A 35 -9.66 -4.35 -7.57
C VAL A 35 -9.20 -2.91 -7.38
N TYR A 36 -10.11 -1.96 -7.13
CA TYR A 36 -9.74 -0.63 -6.66
C TYR A 36 -9.25 -0.72 -5.22
N VAL A 37 -8.08 -0.14 -4.91
CA VAL A 37 -7.50 -0.23 -3.56
C VAL A 37 -7.00 1.12 -3.11
N ALA A 38 -7.41 1.57 -1.93
CA ALA A 38 -6.90 2.80 -1.34
C ALA A 38 -6.49 2.62 0.13
N ARG A 39 -5.38 3.24 0.52
CA ARG A 39 -5.03 3.47 1.92
C ARG A 39 -5.32 4.92 2.26
N VAL A 40 -6.13 5.14 3.29
CA VAL A 40 -6.58 6.49 3.69
C VAL A 40 -6.28 6.74 5.17
N ALA A 41 -6.08 8.01 5.50
CA ALA A 41 -6.03 8.50 6.88
C ALA A 41 -6.49 9.96 6.86
N MET A 42 -7.66 10.23 7.43
CA MET A 42 -8.30 11.55 7.38
C MET A 42 -7.42 12.65 7.98
N GLY A 43 -6.71 12.36 9.09
CA GLY A 43 -5.78 13.33 9.68
C GLY A 43 -4.48 13.53 8.88
N GLY A 44 -4.18 12.63 7.94
CA GLY A 44 -3.06 12.78 7.01
C GLY A 44 -3.39 13.65 5.80
N SER A 45 -4.55 13.41 5.18
CA SER A 45 -5.13 14.25 4.14
C SER A 45 -6.63 13.92 4.00
N ASP A 46 -7.46 14.93 4.22
CA ASP A 46 -8.91 14.88 4.03
C ASP A 46 -9.29 14.84 2.55
N THR A 47 -8.64 15.66 1.71
CA THR A 47 -8.84 15.70 0.25
C THR A 47 -8.53 14.35 -0.41
N HIS A 48 -7.42 13.70 -0.04
CA HIS A 48 -7.11 12.33 -0.45
C HIS A 48 -8.19 11.34 -0.05
N THR A 49 -8.67 11.46 1.19
CA THR A 49 -9.69 10.56 1.73
C THR A 49 -10.99 10.68 0.94
N ILE A 50 -11.50 11.89 0.73
CA ILE A 50 -12.73 12.12 -0.06
C ILE A 50 -12.58 11.59 -1.48
N LYS A 51 -11.46 11.89 -2.14
CA LYS A 51 -11.16 11.43 -3.50
C LYS A 51 -11.15 9.90 -3.60
N ALA A 52 -10.52 9.23 -2.63
CA ALA A 52 -10.46 7.77 -2.61
C ALA A 52 -11.85 7.12 -2.47
N PHE A 53 -12.74 7.73 -1.66
CA PHE A 53 -14.11 7.24 -1.53
C PHE A 53 -14.93 7.45 -2.80
N GLN A 54 -14.81 8.61 -3.45
CA GLN A 54 -15.49 8.91 -4.71
C GLN A 54 -15.04 7.97 -5.84
N GLU A 55 -13.72 7.77 -5.99
CA GLU A 55 -13.19 6.86 -7.01
C GLU A 55 -13.57 5.39 -6.74
N ALA A 56 -13.58 4.97 -5.47
CA ALA A 56 -13.95 3.61 -5.09
C ALA A 56 -15.43 3.31 -5.37
N GLU A 57 -16.31 4.29 -5.18
CA GLU A 57 -17.75 4.16 -5.44
C GLU A 57 -18.05 4.17 -6.95
N ALA A 58 -17.35 5.01 -7.72
CA ALA A 58 -17.48 5.07 -9.16
C ALA A 58 -16.84 3.90 -9.92
N HIS A 59 -16.02 3.07 -9.25
CA HIS A 59 -15.36 1.93 -9.87
C HIS A 59 -16.35 0.77 -10.09
N ASP A 60 -16.53 0.38 -11.35
CA ASP A 60 -17.37 -0.77 -11.72
C ASP A 60 -16.63 -2.10 -11.43
N GLY A 61 -16.58 -2.44 -10.15
CA GLY A 61 -15.90 -3.63 -9.66
C GLY A 61 -15.69 -3.61 -8.15
N PRO A 62 -14.92 -4.57 -7.60
CA PRO A 62 -14.65 -4.59 -6.18
C PRO A 62 -13.70 -3.46 -5.77
N SER A 63 -14.04 -2.81 -4.66
CA SER A 63 -13.28 -1.73 -4.07
C SER A 63 -12.90 -2.04 -2.62
N LEU A 64 -11.65 -1.76 -2.25
CA LEU A 64 -11.12 -1.94 -0.90
C LEU A 64 -10.50 -0.64 -0.38
N ILE A 65 -11.11 -0.07 0.65
CA ILE A 65 -10.57 1.09 1.38
C ILE A 65 -10.03 0.62 2.73
N ILE A 66 -8.74 0.87 2.98
CA ILE A 66 -8.07 0.59 4.24
C ILE A 66 -7.84 1.91 4.96
N ALA A 67 -8.71 2.23 5.92
CA ALA A 67 -8.63 3.44 6.71
C ALA A 67 -7.80 3.26 7.98
N TYR A 68 -6.90 4.21 8.25
CA TYR A 68 -6.24 4.29 9.56
C TYR A 68 -7.24 4.78 10.61
N SER A 69 -7.64 3.89 11.50
CA SER A 69 -8.50 4.20 12.64
C SER A 69 -7.67 4.22 13.92
N HIS A 70 -7.60 5.37 14.55
CA HIS A 70 -7.03 5.46 15.89
C HIS A 70 -7.98 4.87 16.93
N CYS A 71 -7.43 4.36 18.02
CA CYS A 71 -8.19 3.67 19.05
C CYS A 71 -7.57 3.94 20.42
N ILE A 72 -8.39 3.90 21.47
CA ILE A 72 -7.96 3.96 22.87
C ILE A 72 -6.88 2.94 23.19
N ALA A 73 -6.90 1.77 22.53
CA ALA A 73 -5.92 0.70 22.71
C ALA A 73 -4.50 1.08 22.25
N HIS A 74 -4.34 2.16 21.49
CA HIS A 74 -3.01 2.69 21.14
C HIS A 74 -2.38 3.41 22.35
N GLY A 75 -3.21 3.96 23.24
CA GLY A 75 -2.80 4.54 24.51
C GLY A 75 -2.18 5.92 24.37
N TYR A 76 -2.95 6.86 23.81
CA TYR A 76 -2.67 8.30 23.78
C TYR A 76 -4.00 9.05 23.90
N ASP A 77 -3.96 10.37 24.09
CA ASP A 77 -5.18 11.18 24.21
C ASP A 77 -5.92 11.28 22.86
N MET A 78 -7.19 10.84 22.85
CA MET A 78 -8.03 10.79 21.66
C MET A 78 -8.37 12.18 21.10
N GLY A 79 -8.25 13.25 21.89
CA GLY A 79 -8.34 14.63 21.39
C GLY A 79 -7.29 14.95 20.31
N PHE A 80 -6.15 14.27 20.34
CA PHE A 80 -5.08 14.39 19.34
C PHE A 80 -5.14 13.29 18.26
N GLY A 81 -6.29 12.63 18.11
CA GLY A 81 -6.52 11.54 17.16
C GLY A 81 -6.02 11.87 15.75
N LEU A 82 -6.46 12.99 15.18
CA LEU A 82 -6.08 13.45 13.84
C LEU A 82 -4.60 13.82 13.72
N ASN A 83 -4.04 14.51 14.72
CA ASN A 83 -2.61 14.83 14.77
C ASN A 83 -1.75 13.57 14.72
N GLN A 84 -2.18 12.52 15.41
CA GLN A 84 -1.44 11.27 15.41
C GLN A 84 -1.60 10.48 14.10
N GLN A 85 -2.75 10.57 13.40
CA GLN A 85 -2.84 10.06 12.03
C GLN A 85 -1.89 10.82 11.09
N LYS A 86 -1.78 12.15 11.25
CA LYS A 86 -0.85 12.96 10.48
C LYS A 86 0.59 12.49 10.70
N ASN A 87 0.99 12.27 11.96
CA ASN A 87 2.31 11.73 12.30
C ASN A 87 2.53 10.32 11.74
N ALA A 88 1.50 9.49 11.68
CA ALA A 88 1.56 8.17 11.06
C ALA A 88 1.90 8.27 9.55
N VAL A 89 1.31 9.24 8.84
CA VAL A 89 1.63 9.51 7.43
C VAL A 89 3.04 10.12 7.28
N LEU A 90 3.36 11.16 8.05
CA LEU A 90 4.64 11.87 7.97
C LEU A 90 5.84 10.99 8.32
N SER A 91 5.65 9.95 9.15
CA SER A 91 6.70 9.00 9.51
C SER A 91 6.89 7.89 8.48
N GLY A 92 6.04 7.81 7.45
CA GLY A 92 6.00 6.69 6.51
C GLY A 92 5.37 5.42 7.08
N TYR A 93 4.93 5.41 8.35
CA TYR A 93 4.24 4.27 8.95
C TYR A 93 2.93 3.94 8.24
N TRP A 94 2.24 4.97 7.74
CA TRP A 94 0.98 4.82 7.00
C TRP A 94 0.99 5.61 5.68
N PRO A 95 1.62 5.11 4.61
CA PRO A 95 1.56 5.77 3.31
C PRO A 95 0.13 5.75 2.76
N LEU A 96 -0.34 6.93 2.36
CA LEU A 96 -1.53 7.18 1.57
C LEU A 96 -1.26 6.82 0.11
N MET A 97 -2.11 5.97 -0.44
CA MET A 97 -2.01 5.53 -1.82
C MET A 97 -3.39 5.19 -2.38
N ARG A 98 -3.50 5.24 -3.70
CA ARG A 98 -4.65 4.77 -4.47
C ARG A 98 -4.16 3.91 -5.61
N TYR A 99 -4.91 2.87 -5.90
CA TYR A 99 -4.71 2.03 -7.05
C TYR A 99 -6.04 1.98 -7.80
N ASN A 100 -6.05 2.61 -8.97
CA ASN A 100 -7.23 2.72 -9.82
C ASN A 100 -7.01 1.91 -11.11
N PRO A 101 -7.65 0.73 -11.26
CA PRO A 101 -7.52 -0.11 -12.44
C PRO A 101 -7.89 0.59 -13.75
N ALA A 102 -8.84 1.54 -13.73
CA ALA A 102 -9.33 2.23 -14.91
C ALA A 102 -8.22 3.01 -15.63
N LEU A 103 -7.22 3.51 -14.90
CA LEU A 103 -6.07 4.22 -15.47
C LEU A 103 -5.27 3.38 -16.46
N ARG A 104 -5.34 2.04 -16.39
CA ARG A 104 -4.72 1.18 -17.39
C ARG A 104 -5.34 1.32 -18.78
N LEU A 105 -6.65 1.56 -18.84
CA LEU A 105 -7.36 1.76 -20.11
C LEU A 105 -6.91 3.05 -20.79
N GLU A 106 -6.51 4.04 -19.98
CA GLU A 106 -5.88 5.28 -20.43
C GLU A 106 -4.38 5.14 -20.72
N GLY A 107 -3.82 3.92 -20.62
CA GLY A 107 -2.39 3.68 -20.78
C GLY A 107 -1.51 4.22 -19.64
N LYS A 108 -2.10 4.73 -18.55
CA LYS A 108 -1.39 5.31 -17.40
C LYS A 108 -1.05 4.25 -16.34
N ASN A 109 -0.20 4.65 -15.39
CA ASN A 109 0.08 3.81 -14.22
C ASN A 109 -1.11 3.85 -13.24
N PRO A 110 -1.71 2.69 -12.89
CA PRO A 110 -2.83 2.64 -11.96
C PRO A 110 -2.43 2.96 -10.51
N PHE A 111 -1.15 2.80 -10.14
CA PHE A 111 -0.67 2.99 -8.78
C PHE A 111 -0.24 4.45 -8.55
N GLN A 112 -0.91 5.12 -7.62
CA GLN A 112 -0.64 6.49 -7.21
C GLN A 112 -0.22 6.53 -5.75
N LEU A 113 0.94 7.13 -5.47
CA LEU A 113 1.43 7.37 -4.11
C LEU A 113 1.18 8.84 -3.75
N ASP A 114 0.10 9.10 -3.00
CA ASP A 114 -0.33 10.45 -2.64
C ASP A 114 0.42 11.01 -1.41
N SER A 115 1.17 10.17 -0.70
CA SER A 115 2.06 10.61 0.38
C SER A 115 3.37 11.19 -0.12
N LYS A 116 3.86 12.23 0.56
CA LYS A 116 5.24 12.68 0.44
C LYS A 116 6.19 11.74 1.18
N ALA A 117 7.48 11.80 0.82
CA ALA A 117 8.52 11.06 1.52
C ALA A 117 8.48 11.29 3.04
N PRO A 118 8.84 10.28 3.86
CA PRO A 118 8.85 10.42 5.31
C PRO A 118 9.68 11.63 5.74
N SER A 119 9.10 12.48 6.59
CA SER A 119 9.68 13.74 7.07
C SER A 119 9.91 13.77 8.57
N ILE A 120 9.42 12.76 9.31
CA ILE A 120 9.73 12.56 10.73
C ILE A 120 10.23 11.13 10.97
N PRO A 121 11.08 10.88 11.98
CA PRO A 121 11.49 9.53 12.34
C PRO A 121 10.32 8.67 12.84
N LEU A 122 10.30 7.36 12.52
CA LEU A 122 9.27 6.43 13.03
C LEU A 122 9.18 6.44 14.56
N LYS A 123 10.33 6.55 15.24
CA LYS A 123 10.40 6.63 16.71
C LYS A 123 9.56 7.77 17.27
N LYS A 124 9.51 8.93 16.59
CA LYS A 124 8.71 10.08 17.03
C LYS A 124 7.23 9.72 17.04
N TYR A 125 6.73 9.14 15.96
CA TYR A 125 5.34 8.66 15.89
C TYR A 125 5.06 7.57 16.94
N ALA A 126 5.92 6.54 17.01
CA ALA A 126 5.69 5.38 17.86
C ALA A 126 5.68 5.73 19.36
N TYR A 127 6.55 6.64 19.80
CA TYR A 127 6.71 6.93 21.23
C TYR A 127 5.63 7.87 21.79
N GLU A 128 4.75 8.40 20.94
CA GLU A 128 3.51 9.05 21.37
C GLU A 128 2.44 8.05 21.82
N GLU A 129 2.61 6.74 21.55
CA GLU A 129 1.60 5.73 21.84
C GLU A 129 2.08 4.73 22.92
N ALA A 130 1.26 4.51 23.96
CA ALA A 130 1.59 3.59 25.05
C ALA A 130 1.89 2.16 24.57
N ARG A 131 1.24 1.72 23.48
CA ARG A 131 1.48 0.37 22.91
C ARG A 131 2.93 0.14 22.48
N TYR A 132 3.74 1.17 22.28
CA TYR A 132 5.19 1.03 22.05
C TYR A 132 6.01 1.39 23.29
N THR A 133 5.63 2.44 24.01
CA THR A 133 6.42 2.90 25.17
C THR A 133 6.38 1.91 26.34
N MET A 134 5.33 1.10 26.47
CA MET A 134 5.27 0.01 27.45
C MET A 134 6.44 -0.97 27.28
N LEU A 135 6.75 -1.37 26.04
CA LEU A 135 7.88 -2.26 25.77
C LEU A 135 9.22 -1.58 26.06
N ALA A 136 9.34 -0.29 25.73
CA ALA A 136 10.55 0.48 26.02
C ALA A 136 10.84 0.57 27.52
N ARG A 137 9.79 0.56 28.37
CA ARG A 137 9.91 0.54 29.84
C ARG A 137 10.21 -0.85 30.38
N SER A 138 9.51 -1.89 29.89
CA SER A 138 9.64 -3.25 30.44
C SER A 138 10.84 -4.03 29.90
N ASN A 139 11.21 -3.85 28.63
CA ASN A 139 12.37 -4.49 28.00
C ASN A 139 13.04 -3.53 26.99
N PRO A 140 13.90 -2.61 27.48
CA PRO A 140 14.55 -1.61 26.63
C PRO A 140 15.42 -2.19 25.51
N LYS A 141 16.04 -3.36 25.73
CA LYS A 141 16.90 -4.02 24.72
C LYS A 141 16.06 -4.51 23.55
N ALA A 142 14.99 -5.26 23.82
CA ALA A 142 14.07 -5.74 22.80
C ALA A 142 13.37 -4.58 22.08
N ALA A 143 12.96 -3.53 22.82
CA ALA A 143 12.34 -2.35 22.23
C ALA A 143 13.23 -1.68 21.18
N ARG A 144 14.52 -1.49 21.47
CA ARG A 144 15.47 -0.89 20.52
C ARG A 144 15.65 -1.76 19.28
N GLU A 145 15.78 -3.07 19.45
CA GLU A 145 15.95 -4.00 18.32
C GLU A 145 14.71 -4.05 17.42
N LEU A 146 13.53 -4.17 18.02
CA LEU A 146 12.26 -4.22 17.28
C LEU A 146 11.93 -2.90 16.61
N LEU A 147 12.26 -1.76 17.23
CA LEU A 147 12.08 -0.45 16.62
C LEU A 147 13.01 -0.25 15.42
N ARG A 148 14.25 -0.73 15.48
CA ARG A 148 15.17 -0.73 14.32
C ARG A 148 14.58 -1.55 13.17
N LYS A 149 14.15 -2.77 13.45
CA LYS A 149 13.48 -3.63 12.45
C LYS A 149 12.19 -3.00 11.90
N ALA A 150 11.45 -2.26 12.73
CA ALA A 150 10.23 -1.57 12.30
C ALA A 150 10.53 -0.37 11.38
N GLN A 151 11.64 0.34 11.63
CA GLN A 151 12.13 1.39 10.73
C GLN A 151 12.54 0.78 9.37
N ASP A 152 13.24 -0.35 9.38
CA ASP A 152 13.60 -1.08 8.15
C ASP A 152 12.35 -1.54 7.37
N ASP A 153 11.29 -1.98 8.07
CA ASP A 153 10.01 -2.36 7.46
C ASP A 153 9.34 -1.16 6.75
N VAL A 154 9.34 0.02 7.39
CA VAL A 154 8.80 1.26 6.81
C VAL A 154 9.57 1.66 5.55
N GLU A 155 10.90 1.63 5.61
CA GLU A 155 11.75 1.97 4.45
C GLU A 155 11.55 0.99 3.29
N ARG A 156 11.45 -0.31 3.58
CA ARG A 156 11.17 -1.33 2.58
C ARG A 156 9.81 -1.09 1.92
N GLN A 157 8.77 -0.86 2.71
CA GLN A 157 7.43 -0.59 2.17
C GLN A 157 7.43 0.67 1.32
N TRP A 158 8.09 1.73 1.79
CA TRP A 158 8.22 2.98 1.05
C TRP A 158 8.85 2.75 -0.32
N ARG A 159 9.99 2.03 -0.39
CA ARG A 159 10.68 1.71 -1.66
C ARG A 159 9.78 0.94 -2.63
N VAL A 160 9.02 -0.03 -2.14
CA VAL A 160 8.09 -0.81 -2.97
C VAL A 160 7.01 0.11 -3.57
N TYR A 161 6.42 0.97 -2.74
CA TYR A 161 5.33 1.85 -3.16
C TYR A 161 5.83 2.95 -4.10
N SER A 162 6.97 3.57 -3.78
CA SER A 162 7.56 4.63 -4.60
C SER A 162 7.98 4.10 -5.97
N ASN A 163 8.58 2.92 -6.03
CA ASN A 163 8.97 2.29 -7.29
C ASN A 163 7.74 1.96 -8.13
N ARG A 164 6.68 1.41 -7.52
CA ARG A 164 5.43 1.14 -8.24
C ARG A 164 4.78 2.41 -8.77
N ALA A 165 4.78 3.50 -8.01
CA ALA A 165 4.25 4.79 -8.47
C ALA A 165 5.11 5.41 -9.58
N ALA A 166 6.41 5.17 -9.58
CA ALA A 166 7.36 5.68 -10.57
C ALA A 166 7.39 4.88 -11.89
N MET A 167 6.79 3.69 -11.94
CA MET A 167 6.71 2.92 -13.18
C MET A 167 5.89 3.67 -14.24
N SER A 168 6.36 3.66 -15.49
CA SER A 168 5.57 4.15 -16.63
C SER A 168 4.31 3.32 -16.83
N GLY A 169 3.26 3.97 -17.32
CA GLY A 169 2.04 3.30 -17.75
C GLY A 169 2.25 2.49 -19.03
N ARG A 170 1.31 1.59 -19.36
CA ARG A 170 1.43 0.73 -20.55
C ARG A 170 1.57 1.51 -21.85
N GLY A 171 1.00 2.71 -21.95
CA GLY A 171 1.10 3.56 -23.14
C GLY A 171 2.52 4.04 -23.44
N GLU A 172 3.41 4.00 -22.44
CA GLU A 172 4.80 4.46 -22.54
C GLU A 172 5.82 3.30 -22.52
N THR A 173 5.35 2.05 -22.35
CA THR A 173 6.23 0.88 -22.29
C THR A 173 6.17 0.07 -23.58
N PRO A 174 7.31 -0.42 -24.10
CA PRO A 174 7.32 -1.27 -25.29
C PRO A 174 6.55 -2.58 -25.07
N HIS A 175 5.97 -3.13 -26.13
CA HIS A 175 5.39 -4.47 -26.11
C HIS A 175 6.47 -5.50 -25.76
N ILE A 176 6.35 -6.14 -24.60
CA ILE A 176 7.33 -7.11 -24.07
C ILE A 176 7.12 -8.50 -24.68
N ALA A 177 5.88 -8.82 -25.08
CA ALA A 177 5.57 -10.09 -25.71
C ALA A 177 6.19 -10.12 -27.13
N PRO A 178 6.80 -11.26 -27.54
CA PRO A 178 7.17 -11.48 -28.93
C PRO A 178 5.96 -11.28 -29.85
N GLN A 179 6.20 -10.75 -31.05
CA GLN A 179 5.17 -10.69 -32.07
C GLN A 179 4.82 -12.11 -32.50
N GLU A 180 3.53 -12.43 -32.54
CA GLU A 180 3.09 -13.68 -33.14
C GLU A 180 3.43 -13.64 -34.64
N PRO A 181 3.99 -14.73 -35.22
CA PRO A 181 4.26 -14.77 -36.64
C PRO A 181 2.95 -14.51 -37.39
N GLU A 182 2.98 -13.51 -38.28
CA GLU A 182 1.88 -13.18 -39.18
C GLU A 182 1.48 -14.47 -39.90
N GLU A 183 0.23 -14.93 -39.74
CA GLU A 183 -0.28 -16.08 -40.48
C GLU A 183 -0.02 -15.81 -41.96
N ALA A 184 0.93 -16.57 -42.53
CA ALA A 184 1.17 -16.57 -43.95
C ALA A 184 -0.19 -16.72 -44.63
N ALA A 185 -0.54 -15.68 -45.41
CA ALA A 185 -1.81 -15.54 -46.09
C ALA A 185 -2.36 -16.90 -46.51
N ALA A 186 -3.62 -17.15 -46.16
CA ALA A 186 -4.42 -18.30 -46.60
C ALA A 186 -4.68 -18.28 -48.14
N GLU A 187 -3.69 -17.88 -48.93
CA GLU A 187 -3.60 -17.99 -50.38
C GLU A 187 -2.66 -19.15 -50.74
N THR A 188 -3.10 -20.39 -50.56
CA THR A 188 -2.52 -21.51 -51.32
C THR A 188 -3.46 -22.69 -51.55
N VAL A 189 -4.72 -22.64 -51.10
CA VAL A 189 -5.72 -23.69 -51.40
C VAL A 189 -6.80 -23.17 -52.35
N LYS A 190 -6.39 -22.65 -53.51
CA LYS A 190 -7.29 -22.42 -54.68
C LYS A 190 -6.57 -22.65 -56.01
N ARG A 191 -5.58 -23.54 -56.06
CA ARG A 191 -4.91 -23.89 -57.32
C ARG A 191 -4.68 -25.39 -57.40
N GLY A 192 -5.63 -26.09 -58.01
CA GLY A 192 -5.50 -27.51 -58.34
C GLY A 192 -6.85 -28.19 -58.34
N GLY A 193 -7.55 -28.19 -59.47
CA GLY A 193 -8.76 -28.99 -59.64
C GLY A 193 -9.74 -28.58 -60.74
N ASP A 194 -9.30 -27.90 -61.81
CA ASP A 194 -10.00 -27.92 -63.09
C ASP A 194 -8.99 -28.41 -64.13
N GLU A 195 -9.06 -29.70 -64.50
CA GLU A 195 -8.60 -30.23 -65.79
C GLU A 195 -9.10 -31.70 -65.94
N GLU A 196 -9.84 -31.90 -67.06
CA GLU A 196 -10.43 -33.10 -67.69
C GLU A 196 -11.62 -33.85 -67.03
#